data_AF-Q4SWY7-F1
#
_entry.id   AF-Q4SWY7-F1
#
_cell.length_a   1.000
_cell.length_b   1.000
_cell.length_c   1.000
_cell.angle_alpha   90.00
_cell.angle_beta   90.00
_cell.angle_gamma   90.00
#
_symmetry.space_group_name_H-M   'P 1'
#
loop_
_entity.id
_entity.type
_entity.pdbx_description
1 polymer ?
#
loop_
_entity_poly.entity_id
_entity_poly.type
_entity_poly.pdbx_seq_one_letter_code
_entity_poly.pdbx_strand_id
1 'polypeptide(L)'
;TRNISIETIIKLVVSTINKLEKSKSSKSIMGLRKTVPVEKLMDLHIIDTDTYEKVKNGEITLDALAQNDQVRRHMKGTGSIAGVNVYPSHQIMSINEAKKEALLTHGNALLLLEAQAATGWIIDPIKNKFYSVEEAAKEKIIGPDMLEPLLLAERAVTGYKDPYTGTTISLNEAMKERLIERKNGIRLLEVQIATGGVIDPHQSLRLPIEVAVKKGYIDEEIRNVVLDLTNEAKGFYDQNTKENISYQELLKCCEKDPRTGHMLLP
;
A
#
# COMPACT_ATOMS: atom_id res chain seq x y z
N THR A 1 40.07 41.18 12.52
CA THR A 1 38.83 40.89 11.76
C THR A 1 39.20 40.04 10.55
N ARG A 2 38.69 38.80 10.46
CA ARG A 2 38.95 37.93 9.28
C ARG A 2 38.22 38.54 8.07
N ASN A 3 38.97 39.14 7.14
CA ASN A 3 38.40 39.60 5.87
C ASN A 3 37.99 38.39 5.04
N ILE A 4 36.67 38.19 4.92
CA ILE A 4 36.11 37.19 4.02
C ILE A 4 36.25 37.73 2.60
N SER A 5 36.90 36.97 1.71
CA SER A 5 37.08 37.41 0.31
C SER A 5 35.75 37.43 -0.43
N ILE A 6 35.61 38.36 -1.38
CA ILE A 6 34.44 38.46 -2.25
C ILE A 6 34.16 37.13 -2.98
N GLU A 7 35.21 36.41 -3.40
CA GLU A 7 35.09 35.07 -4.00
C GLU A 7 34.43 34.04 -3.06
N THR A 8 34.74 34.09 -1.76
CA THR A 8 34.16 33.18 -0.77
C THR A 8 32.66 33.45 -0.62
N ILE A 9 32.27 34.73 -0.63
CA ILE A 9 30.86 35.14 -0.57
C ILE A 9 30.12 34.69 -1.84
N ILE A 10 30.70 34.89 -3.03
CA ILE A 10 30.12 34.46 -4.30
C ILE A 10 29.90 32.93 -4.30
N LYS A 11 30.92 32.15 -3.91
CA LYS A 11 30.79 30.68 -3.84
C LYS A 11 29.70 30.25 -2.86
N LEU A 12 29.61 30.89 -1.70
CA LEU A 12 28.59 30.57 -0.69
C LEU A 12 27.19 30.88 -1.22
N VAL A 13 26.99 32.05 -1.82
CA VAL A 13 25.71 32.49 -2.38
C VAL A 13 25.28 31.58 -3.54
N VAL A 14 26.17 31.30 -4.50
CA VAL A 14 25.87 30.40 -5.63
C VAL A 14 25.55 28.99 -5.12
N SER A 15 26.30 28.46 -4.15
CA SER A 15 26.00 27.15 -3.57
C SER A 15 24.66 27.10 -2.85
N THR A 16 24.25 28.21 -2.23
CA THR A 16 22.97 28.32 -1.51
C THR A 16 21.81 28.47 -2.48
N ILE A 17 21.97 29.25 -3.54
CA ILE A 17 20.99 29.37 -4.63
C ILE A 17 20.80 28.02 -5.31
N ASN A 18 21.88 27.32 -5.68
CA ASN A 18 21.79 25.98 -6.28
C ASN A 18 21.11 24.95 -5.36
N LYS A 19 21.36 25.02 -4.05
CA LYS A 19 20.65 24.19 -3.06
C LYS A 19 19.16 24.55 -2.96
N LEU A 20 18.84 25.84 -2.98
CA LEU A 20 17.46 26.34 -2.93
C LEU A 20 16.69 26.02 -4.22
N GLU A 21 17.31 26.11 -5.39
CA GLU A 21 16.72 25.73 -6.68
C GLU A 21 16.48 24.22 -6.76
N LYS A 22 17.46 23.39 -6.36
CA LYS A 22 17.26 21.94 -6.21
C LYS A 22 16.12 21.62 -5.25
N SER A 23 15.97 22.37 -4.16
CA SER A 23 14.89 22.17 -3.19
C SER A 23 13.51 22.61 -3.71
N LYS A 24 13.44 23.56 -4.66
CA LYS A 24 12.19 24.06 -5.26
C LYS A 24 11.67 23.24 -6.43
N SER A 25 12.50 22.40 -7.07
CA SER A 25 12.12 21.61 -8.25
C SER A 25 12.14 20.09 -8.05
N SER A 26 11.99 19.59 -6.82
CA SER A 26 12.00 18.15 -6.58
C SER A 26 10.75 17.51 -7.21
N LYS A 27 10.93 16.92 -8.39
CA LYS A 27 9.91 16.12 -9.07
C LYS A 27 9.43 15.03 -8.11
N SER A 28 8.12 14.85 -8.01
CA SER A 28 7.50 13.89 -7.09
C SER A 28 6.29 13.22 -7.72
N ILE A 29 5.99 12.00 -7.29
CA ILE A 29 4.87 11.18 -7.78
C ILE A 29 3.95 10.87 -6.60
N MET A 30 2.64 10.82 -6.84
CA MET A 30 1.67 10.48 -5.80
C MET A 30 1.77 9.01 -5.39
N GLY A 31 2.18 8.75 -4.13
CA GLY A 31 2.14 7.44 -3.49
C GLY A 31 0.74 7.09 -2.96
N LEU A 32 0.66 6.37 -1.85
CA LEU A 32 -0.60 5.90 -1.26
C LEU A 32 -1.42 7.03 -0.60
N ARG A 33 -0.78 7.95 0.10
CA ARG A 33 -1.39 9.06 0.83
C ARG A 33 -0.65 10.38 0.64
N LYS A 34 0.62 10.33 0.23
CA LYS A 34 1.50 11.50 0.09
C LYS A 34 2.31 11.40 -1.20
N THR A 35 2.86 12.52 -1.64
CA THR A 35 3.82 12.53 -2.75
C THR A 35 5.17 12.00 -2.32
N VAL A 36 5.85 11.32 -3.23
CA VAL A 36 7.14 10.67 -3.06
C VAL A 36 8.14 11.34 -4.01
N PRO A 37 9.25 11.91 -3.51
CA PRO A 37 10.30 12.44 -4.36
C PRO A 37 10.89 11.37 -5.27
N VAL A 38 11.19 11.70 -6.53
CA VAL A 38 11.76 10.73 -7.49
C VAL A 38 13.15 10.24 -7.03
N GLU A 39 13.94 11.09 -6.37
CA GLU A 39 15.21 10.70 -5.72
C GLU A 39 15.01 9.53 -4.75
N LYS A 40 13.88 9.50 -4.04
CA LYS A 40 13.59 8.41 -3.11
C LYS A 40 13.34 7.08 -3.83
N LEU A 41 12.77 7.12 -5.03
CA LEU A 41 12.58 5.91 -5.84
C LEU A 41 13.94 5.32 -6.25
N MET A 42 14.92 6.17 -6.55
CA MET A 42 16.29 5.75 -6.86
C MET A 42 17.00 5.16 -5.62
N ASP A 43 16.93 5.83 -4.47
CA ASP A 43 17.51 5.34 -3.21
C ASP A 43 16.99 3.94 -2.83
N LEU A 44 15.71 3.69 -3.11
CA LEU A 44 15.04 2.44 -2.84
C LEU A 44 15.22 1.40 -3.95
N HIS A 45 16.00 1.72 -4.99
CA HIS A 45 16.27 0.86 -6.14
C HIS A 45 14.99 0.46 -6.91
N ILE A 46 13.95 1.29 -6.83
CA ILE A 46 12.69 1.14 -7.60
C ILE A 46 12.92 1.60 -9.06
N ILE A 47 13.78 2.62 -9.23
CA ILE A 47 14.27 3.08 -10.53
C ILE A 47 15.80 3.09 -10.51
N ASP A 48 16.41 2.93 -11.68
CA ASP A 48 17.85 3.08 -11.84
C ASP A 48 18.27 4.56 -11.98
N THR A 49 19.58 4.79 -11.92
CA THR A 49 20.18 6.13 -12.04
C THR A 49 19.94 6.76 -13.40
N ASP A 50 19.90 5.96 -14.48
CA ASP A 50 19.62 6.45 -15.84
C ASP A 50 18.20 7.00 -15.95
N THR A 51 17.21 6.25 -15.46
CA THR A 51 15.81 6.66 -15.39
C THR A 51 15.65 7.91 -14.54
N TYR A 52 16.33 7.99 -13.39
CA TYR A 52 16.33 9.18 -12.53
C TYR A 52 16.85 10.43 -13.26
N GLU A 53 18.00 10.33 -13.95
CA GLU A 53 18.57 11.46 -14.69
C GLU A 53 17.70 11.85 -15.89
N LYS A 54 17.11 10.89 -16.63
CA LYS A 54 16.14 11.18 -17.70
C LYS A 54 14.91 11.91 -17.19
N VAL A 55 14.38 11.51 -16.04
CA VAL A 55 13.26 12.22 -15.39
C VAL A 55 13.69 13.61 -14.99
N LYS A 56 14.88 13.79 -14.40
CA LYS A 56 15.41 15.09 -13.99
C LYS A 56 15.61 16.04 -15.18
N ASN A 57 16.19 15.54 -16.28
CA ASN A 57 16.39 16.28 -17.54
C ASN A 57 15.09 16.56 -18.30
N GLY A 58 13.99 15.91 -17.95
CA GLY A 58 12.68 16.10 -18.58
C GLY A 58 12.44 15.26 -19.83
N GLU A 59 13.29 14.26 -20.09
CA GLU A 59 13.14 13.29 -21.17
C GLU A 59 11.99 12.31 -20.88
N ILE A 60 11.77 11.99 -19.59
CA ILE A 60 10.63 11.20 -19.11
C ILE A 60 9.73 12.10 -18.26
N THR A 61 8.44 12.14 -18.58
CA THR A 61 7.44 12.86 -17.80
C THR A 61 7.09 12.11 -16.52
N LEU A 62 6.60 12.82 -15.50
CA LEU A 62 6.18 12.17 -14.26
C LEU A 62 4.99 11.22 -14.47
N ASP A 63 4.11 11.54 -15.41
CA ASP A 63 2.99 10.67 -15.77
C ASP A 63 3.50 9.38 -16.43
N ALA A 64 4.43 9.48 -17.38
CA ALA A 64 5.04 8.30 -18.00
C ALA A 64 5.77 7.43 -16.97
N LEU A 65 6.49 8.05 -16.04
CA LEU A 65 7.15 7.32 -14.95
C LEU A 65 6.15 6.64 -14.02
N ALA A 66 5.02 7.29 -13.69
CA ALA A 66 3.98 6.73 -12.84
C ALA A 66 3.23 5.56 -13.49
N GLN A 67 3.19 5.49 -14.83
CA GLN A 67 2.61 4.38 -15.59
C GLN A 67 3.56 3.19 -15.77
N ASN A 68 4.86 3.35 -15.48
CA ASN A 68 5.80 2.23 -15.49
C ASN A 68 5.37 1.19 -14.45
N ASP A 69 5.26 -0.08 -14.84
CA ASP A 69 4.72 -1.13 -13.96
C ASP A 69 5.51 -1.33 -12.65
N GLN A 70 6.84 -1.18 -12.69
CA GLN A 70 7.65 -1.27 -11.46
C GLN A 70 7.34 -0.11 -10.54
N VAL A 71 7.33 1.12 -11.04
CA VAL A 71 6.99 2.31 -10.25
C VAL A 71 5.56 2.21 -9.72
N ARG A 72 4.60 1.85 -10.57
CA ARG A 72 3.18 1.71 -10.22
C ARG A 72 2.97 0.67 -9.12
N ARG A 73 3.65 -0.49 -9.21
CA ARG A 73 3.64 -1.53 -8.16
C ARG A 73 4.05 -0.94 -6.82
N HIS A 74 5.10 -0.12 -6.78
CA HIS A 74 5.58 0.45 -5.52
C HIS A 74 4.73 1.64 -5.04
N MET A 75 4.14 2.43 -5.93
CA MET A 75 3.33 3.60 -5.55
C MET A 75 1.89 3.24 -5.18
N LYS A 76 1.27 2.33 -5.93
CA LYS A 76 -0.17 2.02 -5.86
C LYS A 76 -0.47 0.54 -5.62
N GLY A 77 0.49 -0.35 -5.88
CA GLY A 77 0.32 -1.79 -5.71
C GLY A 77 -0.14 -2.46 -7.00
N THR A 78 -0.32 -3.78 -6.93
CA THR A 78 -0.83 -4.59 -8.06
C THR A 78 -2.34 -4.77 -8.06
N GLY A 79 -3.04 -4.23 -7.04
CA GLY A 79 -4.49 -4.32 -6.87
C GLY A 79 -4.89 -5.37 -5.83
N SER A 80 -5.90 -5.07 -5.03
CA SER A 80 -6.56 -5.99 -4.10
C SER A 80 -7.86 -6.53 -4.71
N ILE A 81 -8.46 -7.53 -4.07
CA ILE A 81 -9.76 -8.09 -4.47
C ILE A 81 -10.81 -6.99 -4.24
N ALA A 82 -11.39 -6.49 -5.32
CA ALA A 82 -12.27 -5.33 -5.31
C ALA A 82 -13.72 -5.69 -4.95
N GLY A 83 -14.14 -6.91 -5.24
CA GLY A 83 -15.53 -7.33 -5.16
C GLY A 83 -15.74 -8.78 -5.57
N VAL A 84 -16.99 -9.11 -5.89
CA VAL A 84 -17.44 -10.45 -6.28
C VAL A 84 -18.06 -10.39 -7.69
N ASN A 85 -17.80 -11.39 -8.51
CA ASN A 85 -18.40 -11.60 -9.83
C ASN A 85 -19.41 -12.76 -9.73
N VAL A 86 -20.69 -12.44 -9.61
CA VAL A 86 -21.71 -13.46 -9.31
C VAL A 86 -22.03 -14.30 -10.55
N TYR A 87 -21.86 -15.62 -10.44
CA TYR A 87 -22.25 -16.56 -11.49
C TYR A 87 -23.68 -17.09 -11.33
N PRO A 88 -24.42 -17.33 -12.43
CA PRO A 88 -24.03 -17.13 -13.84
C PRO A 88 -24.35 -15.74 -14.41
N SER A 89 -24.85 -14.79 -13.60
CA SER A 89 -25.31 -13.49 -14.08
C SER A 89 -24.19 -12.53 -14.50
N HIS A 90 -22.95 -12.83 -14.10
CA HIS A 90 -21.78 -11.96 -14.21
C HIS A 90 -22.01 -10.57 -13.60
N GLN A 91 -22.87 -10.50 -12.58
CA GLN A 91 -23.12 -9.26 -11.86
C GLN A 91 -21.95 -8.98 -10.93
N ILE A 92 -21.31 -7.82 -11.13
CA ILE A 92 -20.27 -7.33 -10.23
C ILE A 92 -20.93 -6.71 -9.00
N MET A 93 -20.51 -7.14 -7.82
CA MET A 93 -20.91 -6.58 -6.54
C MET A 93 -19.69 -6.13 -5.73
N SER A 94 -19.85 -5.05 -4.96
CA SER A 94 -18.90 -4.74 -3.90
C SER A 94 -18.94 -5.82 -2.80
N ILE A 95 -17.87 -5.92 -2.00
CA ILE A 95 -17.81 -6.86 -0.87
C ILE A 95 -18.97 -6.64 0.11
N ASN A 96 -19.36 -5.38 0.35
CA ASN A 96 -20.46 -5.06 1.26
C ASN A 96 -21.84 -5.42 0.69
N GLU A 97 -22.05 -5.32 -0.62
CA GLU A 97 -23.26 -5.81 -1.28
C GLU A 97 -23.34 -7.34 -1.21
N ALA A 98 -22.25 -8.04 -1.56
CA ALA A 98 -22.18 -9.49 -1.45
C ALA A 98 -22.41 -9.98 -0.01
N LYS A 99 -21.98 -9.21 1.01
CA LYS A 99 -22.33 -9.46 2.43
C LYS A 99 -23.84 -9.33 2.67
N LYS A 100 -24.47 -8.26 2.19
CA LYS A 100 -25.91 -8.00 2.38
C LYS A 100 -26.78 -9.06 1.71
N GLU A 101 -26.33 -9.59 0.57
CA GLU A 101 -27.00 -10.68 -0.15
C GLU A 101 -26.63 -12.08 0.37
N ALA A 102 -25.87 -12.17 1.47
CA ALA A 102 -25.43 -13.41 2.10
C ALA A 102 -24.56 -14.33 1.21
N LEU A 103 -23.97 -13.80 0.13
CA LEU A 103 -22.94 -14.49 -0.66
C LEU A 103 -21.61 -14.55 0.08
N LEU A 104 -21.34 -13.55 0.92
CA LEU A 104 -20.23 -13.55 1.86
C LEU A 104 -20.75 -13.52 3.30
N THR A 105 -20.17 -14.35 4.16
CA THR A 105 -20.37 -14.22 5.61
C THR A 105 -19.80 -12.89 6.09
N HIS A 106 -20.31 -12.38 7.22
CA HIS A 106 -19.79 -11.14 7.82
C HIS A 106 -18.26 -11.22 8.05
N GLY A 107 -17.76 -12.35 8.56
CA GLY A 107 -16.34 -12.55 8.81
C GLY A 107 -15.49 -12.50 7.53
N ASN A 108 -15.92 -13.19 6.46
CA ASN A 108 -15.17 -13.19 5.19
C ASN A 108 -15.20 -11.82 4.52
N ALA A 109 -16.34 -11.13 4.55
CA ALA A 109 -16.45 -9.76 4.06
C ALA A 109 -15.53 -8.80 4.82
N LEU A 110 -15.46 -8.92 6.15
CA LEU A 110 -14.56 -8.13 6.97
C LEU A 110 -13.09 -8.36 6.58
N LEU A 111 -12.64 -9.61 6.46
CA LEU A 111 -11.26 -9.94 6.09
C LEU A 111 -10.86 -9.34 4.73
N LEU A 112 -11.75 -9.41 3.73
CA LEU A 112 -11.51 -8.83 2.40
C LEU A 112 -11.46 -7.30 2.43
N LEU A 113 -12.34 -6.65 3.22
CA LEU A 113 -12.33 -5.20 3.38
C LEU A 113 -11.10 -4.72 4.17
N GLU A 114 -10.64 -5.49 5.18
CA GLU A 114 -9.40 -5.20 5.89
C GLU A 114 -8.20 -5.30 4.95
N ALA A 115 -8.19 -6.28 4.04
CA ALA A 115 -7.17 -6.41 2.99
C ALA A 115 -7.17 -5.17 2.06
N GLN A 116 -8.34 -4.68 1.66
CA GLN A 116 -8.46 -3.43 0.91
C GLN A 116 -7.91 -2.23 1.69
N ALA A 117 -8.33 -2.04 2.94
CA ALA A 117 -7.87 -0.95 3.80
C ALA A 117 -6.35 -0.98 4.02
N ALA A 118 -5.79 -2.17 4.31
CA ALA A 118 -4.36 -2.37 4.57
C ALA A 118 -3.47 -2.28 3.32
N THR A 119 -4.06 -2.22 2.12
CA THR A 119 -3.36 -2.01 0.84
C THR A 119 -3.58 -0.63 0.25
N GLY A 120 -4.40 0.18 0.91
CA GLY A 120 -4.48 1.61 0.65
C GLY A 120 -5.89 2.12 0.46
N TRP A 121 -6.88 1.33 0.04
CA TRP A 121 -8.17 1.92 -0.32
C TRP A 121 -9.29 0.92 -0.19
N ILE A 122 -10.44 1.37 0.30
CA ILE A 122 -11.71 0.68 0.07
C ILE A 122 -12.13 0.94 -1.38
N ILE A 123 -12.48 -0.12 -2.09
CA ILE A 123 -12.76 -0.08 -3.53
C ILE A 123 -14.27 -0.17 -3.75
N ASP A 124 -14.81 0.75 -4.54
CA ASP A 124 -16.12 0.61 -5.18
C ASP A 124 -15.88 0.10 -6.62
N PRO A 125 -16.04 -1.21 -6.88
CA PRO A 125 -15.78 -1.79 -8.19
C PRO A 125 -16.79 -1.34 -9.26
N ILE A 126 -17.97 -0.86 -8.85
CA ILE A 126 -19.04 -0.45 -9.76
C ILE A 126 -18.75 0.96 -10.31
N LYS A 127 -18.36 1.88 -9.42
CA LYS A 127 -18.01 3.26 -9.80
C LYS A 127 -16.55 3.44 -10.19
N ASN A 128 -15.73 2.39 -10.03
CA ASN A 128 -14.29 2.43 -10.19
C ASN A 128 -13.65 3.57 -9.36
N LYS A 129 -14.02 3.63 -8.08
CA LYS A 129 -13.56 4.66 -7.13
C LYS A 129 -12.85 4.04 -5.94
N PHE A 130 -11.93 4.82 -5.39
CA PHE A 130 -11.11 4.45 -4.25
C PHE A 130 -11.36 5.45 -3.13
N TYR A 131 -11.54 4.93 -1.91
CA TYR A 131 -11.91 5.72 -0.75
C TYR A 131 -10.99 5.39 0.42
N SER A 132 -10.65 6.38 1.24
CA SER A 132 -10.24 6.11 2.61
C SER A 132 -11.39 5.45 3.37
N VAL A 133 -11.10 4.81 4.51
CA VAL A 133 -12.15 4.12 5.29
C VAL A 133 -13.24 5.09 5.74
N GLU A 134 -12.87 6.30 6.17
CA GLU A 134 -13.83 7.33 6.57
C GLU A 134 -14.72 7.80 5.42
N GLU A 135 -14.14 8.01 4.23
CA GLU A 135 -14.89 8.38 3.03
C GLU A 135 -15.83 7.26 2.60
N ALA A 136 -15.37 6.01 2.65
CA ALA A 136 -16.18 4.83 2.32
C ALA A 136 -17.40 4.71 3.25
N ALA A 137 -17.26 5.06 4.52
CA ALA A 137 -18.37 5.10 5.47
C ALA A 137 -19.35 6.23 5.15
N LYS A 138 -18.84 7.44 4.85
CA LYS A 138 -19.67 8.61 4.45
C LYS A 138 -20.47 8.32 3.18
N GLU A 139 -19.84 7.69 2.20
CA GLU A 139 -20.44 7.29 0.92
C GLU A 139 -21.25 5.97 1.01
N LYS A 140 -21.34 5.37 2.20
CA LYS A 140 -22.07 4.11 2.47
C LYS A 140 -21.59 2.90 1.66
N ILE A 141 -20.34 2.93 1.20
CA ILE A 141 -19.68 1.78 0.56
C ILE A 141 -19.49 0.67 1.58
N ILE A 142 -19.15 1.00 2.82
CA ILE A 142 -19.08 0.08 3.96
C ILE A 142 -20.20 0.33 4.96
N GLY A 143 -20.58 -0.71 5.71
CA GLY A 143 -21.53 -0.59 6.82
C GLY A 143 -20.89 0.00 8.07
N PRO A 144 -21.68 0.58 9.00
CA PRO A 144 -21.17 1.15 10.25
C PRO A 144 -20.52 0.09 11.15
N ASP A 145 -20.97 -1.17 11.05
CA ASP A 145 -20.41 -2.34 11.73
C ASP A 145 -18.96 -2.64 11.32
N MET A 146 -18.53 -2.13 10.16
CA MET A 146 -17.19 -2.34 9.62
C MET A 146 -16.23 -1.18 9.91
N LEU A 147 -16.70 -0.04 10.39
CA LEU A 147 -15.88 1.18 10.45
C LEU A 147 -14.65 1.02 11.36
N GLU A 148 -14.84 0.62 12.61
CA GLU A 148 -13.75 0.53 13.58
C GLU A 148 -12.69 -0.51 13.19
N PRO A 149 -13.04 -1.76 12.82
CA PRO A 149 -12.06 -2.73 12.35
C PRO A 149 -11.27 -2.23 11.13
N LEU A 150 -11.94 -1.57 10.18
CA LEU A 150 -11.28 -1.08 8.97
C LEU A 150 -10.35 0.11 9.25
N LEU A 151 -10.69 0.98 10.20
CA LEU A 151 -9.78 2.05 10.65
C LEU A 151 -8.52 1.47 11.31
N LEU A 152 -8.64 0.35 12.04
CA LEU A 152 -7.48 -0.36 12.56
C LEU A 152 -6.62 -0.94 11.43
N ALA A 153 -7.24 -1.58 10.44
CA ALA A 153 -6.52 -2.12 9.28
C ALA A 153 -5.85 -1.03 8.42
N GLU A 154 -6.49 0.14 8.21
CA GLU A 154 -5.94 1.26 7.44
C GLU A 154 -4.64 1.83 8.07
N ARG A 155 -4.43 1.64 9.38
CA ARG A 155 -3.15 1.99 10.04
C ARG A 155 -1.97 1.19 9.53
N ALA A 156 -2.18 0.04 8.89
CA ALA A 156 -1.12 -0.65 8.16
C ALA A 156 -0.56 0.19 7.00
N VAL A 157 -1.29 1.20 6.54
CA VAL A 157 -0.89 2.14 5.47
C VAL A 157 -0.48 3.50 6.03
N THR A 158 -1.24 4.03 6.99
CA THR A 158 -1.03 5.38 7.55
C THR A 158 -0.10 5.39 8.76
N GLY A 159 0.19 4.21 9.32
CA GLY A 159 1.01 3.97 10.50
C GLY A 159 0.20 3.94 11.80
N TYR A 160 0.70 3.17 12.75
CA TYR A 160 0.13 3.07 14.10
C TYR A 160 0.70 4.16 14.98
N LYS A 161 -0.07 4.63 15.96
CA LYS A 161 0.41 5.61 16.95
C LYS A 161 0.92 4.86 18.17
N ASP A 162 2.20 5.03 18.47
CA ASP A 162 2.77 4.57 19.73
C ASP A 162 2.12 5.36 20.89
N PRO A 163 1.50 4.68 21.87
CA PRO A 163 0.72 5.35 22.91
C PRO A 163 1.57 6.15 23.90
N TYR A 164 2.88 5.88 23.98
CA TYR A 164 3.78 6.53 24.93
C TYR A 164 4.46 7.77 24.34
N THR A 165 4.80 7.72 23.06
CA THR A 165 5.58 8.74 22.35
C THR A 165 4.75 9.55 21.35
N GLY A 166 3.57 9.04 20.95
CA GLY A 166 2.76 9.61 19.87
C GLY A 166 3.38 9.47 18.47
N THR A 167 4.54 8.81 18.38
CA THR A 167 5.24 8.60 17.11
C THR A 167 4.47 7.64 16.22
N THR A 168 4.70 7.75 14.92
CA THR A 168 4.09 6.84 13.95
C THR A 168 5.03 5.65 13.80
N ILE A 169 4.53 4.43 14.00
CA ILE A 169 5.27 3.18 13.88
C ILE A 169 4.66 2.29 12.80
N SER A 170 5.47 1.40 12.27
CA SER A 170 5.09 0.42 11.26
C SER A 170 4.17 -0.67 11.79
N LEU A 171 3.59 -1.47 10.89
CA LEU A 171 2.78 -2.63 11.25
C LEU A 171 3.56 -3.67 12.07
N ASN A 172 4.82 -3.93 11.72
CA ASN A 172 5.65 -4.89 12.46
C ASN A 172 6.01 -4.38 13.87
N GLU A 173 6.36 -3.11 13.99
CA GLU A 173 6.58 -2.49 15.31
C GLU A 173 5.29 -2.52 16.15
N ALA A 174 4.14 -2.21 15.56
CA ALA A 174 2.85 -2.31 16.24
C ALA A 174 2.54 -3.74 16.74
N MET A 175 2.94 -4.78 16.01
CA MET A 175 2.85 -6.16 16.49
C MET A 175 3.76 -6.41 17.70
N LYS A 176 5.01 -5.92 17.66
CA LYS A 176 5.98 -6.06 18.77
C LYS A 176 5.50 -5.36 20.04
N GLU A 177 4.90 -4.18 19.88
CA GLU A 177 4.29 -3.39 20.96
C GLU A 177 2.87 -3.86 21.33
N ARG A 178 2.38 -4.96 20.73
CA ARG A 178 1.05 -5.55 21.00
C ARG A 178 -0.13 -4.59 20.78
N LEU A 179 0.02 -3.61 19.90
CA LEU A 179 -1.05 -2.71 19.48
C LEU A 179 -2.02 -3.36 18.48
N ILE A 180 -1.59 -4.47 17.88
CA ILE A 180 -2.39 -5.36 17.03
C ILE A 180 -2.02 -6.80 17.35
N GLU A 181 -3.01 -7.69 17.33
CA GLU A 181 -2.77 -9.14 17.49
C GLU A 181 -1.85 -9.66 16.37
N ARG A 182 -0.84 -10.47 16.74
CA ARG A 182 0.16 -11.01 15.80
C ARG A 182 -0.47 -11.70 14.59
N LYS A 183 -1.51 -12.51 14.80
CA LYS A 183 -2.25 -13.19 13.71
C LYS A 183 -2.84 -12.20 12.70
N ASN A 184 -3.45 -11.11 13.18
CA ASN A 184 -4.01 -10.09 12.30
C ASN A 184 -2.90 -9.32 11.58
N GLY A 185 -1.83 -8.94 12.29
CA GLY A 185 -0.71 -8.23 11.68
C GLY A 185 0.03 -9.05 10.60
N ILE A 186 0.24 -10.36 10.82
CA ILE A 186 0.81 -11.26 9.81
C ILE A 186 -0.09 -11.37 8.58
N ARG A 187 -1.42 -11.49 8.77
CA ARG A 187 -2.38 -11.47 7.66
C ARG A 187 -2.26 -10.17 6.85
N LEU A 188 -2.24 -9.01 7.50
CA LEU A 188 -2.13 -7.73 6.80
C LEU A 188 -0.79 -7.57 6.07
N LEU A 189 0.32 -8.07 6.63
CA LEU A 189 1.62 -8.09 5.95
C LEU A 189 1.63 -8.99 4.72
N GLU A 190 1.02 -10.18 4.81
CA GLU A 190 0.90 -11.11 3.68
C GLU A 190 0.10 -10.47 2.54
N VAL A 191 -1.01 -9.79 2.85
CA VAL A 191 -1.77 -9.02 1.87
C VAL A 191 -0.92 -7.92 1.22
N GLN A 192 -0.14 -7.16 1.99
CA GLN A 192 0.73 -6.09 1.44
C GLN A 192 1.78 -6.66 0.48
N ILE A 193 2.44 -7.75 0.88
CA ILE A 193 3.45 -8.43 0.06
C ILE A 193 2.83 -8.99 -1.23
N ALA A 194 1.69 -9.69 -1.12
CA ALA A 194 0.95 -10.21 -2.26
C ALA A 194 0.48 -9.12 -3.24
N THR A 195 0.33 -7.88 -2.77
CA THR A 195 -0.11 -6.73 -3.58
C THR A 195 0.99 -5.72 -3.92
N GLY A 196 2.26 -6.11 -3.78
CA GLY A 196 3.40 -5.37 -4.34
C GLY A 196 4.54 -5.05 -3.37
N GLY A 197 4.39 -5.31 -2.06
CA GLY A 197 5.45 -5.13 -1.06
C GLY A 197 4.99 -4.50 0.23
N VAL A 198 5.86 -4.52 1.24
CA VAL A 198 5.58 -3.98 2.59
C VAL A 198 5.44 -2.47 2.53
N ILE A 199 4.41 -1.91 3.18
CA ILE A 199 4.16 -0.47 3.14
C ILE A 199 5.00 0.28 4.18
N ASP A 200 5.70 1.33 3.72
CA ASP A 200 6.35 2.32 4.57
C ASP A 200 5.33 3.45 4.88
N PRO A 201 4.82 3.56 6.12
CA PRO A 201 3.81 4.57 6.46
C PRO A 201 4.35 6.01 6.46
N HIS A 202 5.66 6.19 6.57
CA HIS A 202 6.29 7.52 6.54
C HIS A 202 6.45 8.02 5.12
N GLN A 203 6.90 7.16 4.21
CA GLN A 203 7.15 7.47 2.81
C GLN A 203 5.92 7.26 1.92
N SER A 204 4.90 6.57 2.42
CA SER A 204 3.64 6.35 1.71
C SER A 204 3.82 5.58 0.40
N LEU A 205 4.68 4.56 0.41
CA LEU A 205 4.97 3.68 -0.71
C LEU A 205 5.22 2.25 -0.23
N ARG A 206 5.21 1.29 -1.16
CA ARG A 206 5.60 -0.09 -0.91
C ARG A 206 7.09 -0.28 -1.15
N LEU A 207 7.76 -0.92 -0.21
CA LEU A 207 9.17 -1.29 -0.28
C LEU A 207 9.33 -2.68 -0.91
N PRO A 208 10.38 -2.91 -1.72
CA PRO A 208 10.87 -4.25 -1.99
C PRO A 208 11.14 -5.00 -0.68
N ILE A 209 10.91 -6.31 -0.66
CA ILE A 209 10.96 -7.08 0.59
C ILE A 209 12.36 -7.06 1.22
N GLU A 210 13.42 -7.10 0.41
CA GLU A 210 14.81 -7.02 0.86
C GLU A 210 15.12 -5.66 1.51
N VAL A 211 14.50 -4.59 0.99
CA VAL A 211 14.63 -3.24 1.55
C VAL A 211 13.82 -3.13 2.85
N ALA A 212 12.64 -3.75 2.91
CA ALA A 212 11.81 -3.78 4.11
C ALA A 212 12.52 -4.48 5.28
N VAL A 213 13.19 -5.61 5.04
CA VAL A 213 14.01 -6.32 6.04
C VAL A 213 15.17 -5.44 6.51
N LYS A 214 15.95 -4.88 5.58
CA LYS A 214 17.11 -4.03 5.93
C LYS A 214 16.74 -2.80 6.77
N LYS A 215 15.51 -2.29 6.59
CA LYS A 215 14.98 -1.15 7.33
C LYS A 215 14.20 -1.53 8.59
N GLY A 216 14.03 -2.82 8.89
CA GLY A 216 13.31 -3.30 10.07
C GLY A 216 11.78 -3.26 9.97
N TYR A 217 11.21 -2.94 8.80
CA TYR A 217 9.76 -2.97 8.58
C TYR A 217 9.18 -4.38 8.67
N ILE A 218 10.01 -5.40 8.46
CA ILE A 218 9.79 -6.80 8.82
C ILE A 218 11.13 -7.38 9.28
N ASP A 219 11.11 -8.47 10.05
CA ASP A 219 12.31 -9.25 10.38
C ASP A 219 12.33 -10.57 9.62
N GLU A 220 13.45 -11.33 9.73
CA GLU A 220 13.61 -12.60 9.02
C GLU A 220 12.59 -13.65 9.43
N GLU A 221 12.13 -13.63 10.69
CA GLU A 221 11.08 -14.54 11.15
C GLU A 221 9.77 -14.26 10.40
N ILE A 222 9.32 -13.01 10.41
CA ILE A 222 8.10 -12.59 9.71
C ILE A 222 8.24 -12.79 8.20
N ARG A 223 9.42 -12.50 7.63
CA ARG A 223 9.71 -12.76 6.22
C ARG A 223 9.47 -14.23 5.87
N ASN A 224 10.01 -15.17 6.65
CA ASN A 224 9.83 -16.61 6.39
C ASN A 224 8.36 -17.03 6.57
N VAL A 225 7.69 -16.57 7.63
CA VAL A 225 6.27 -16.88 7.88
C VAL A 225 5.39 -16.49 6.70
N VAL A 226 5.63 -15.29 6.15
CA VAL A 226 4.82 -14.73 5.06
C VAL A 226 5.23 -15.26 3.69
N LEU A 227 6.53 -15.50 3.43
CA LEU A 227 6.99 -16.01 2.13
C LEU A 227 6.77 -17.53 1.97
N ASP A 228 6.94 -18.30 3.03
CA ASP A 228 6.74 -19.76 2.99
C ASP A 228 5.26 -20.13 3.08
N LEU A 229 4.36 -19.12 3.10
CA LEU A 229 2.91 -19.28 3.19
C LEU A 229 2.49 -20.28 4.28
N THR A 230 3.16 -20.19 5.44
CA THR A 230 2.87 -21.07 6.57
C THR A 230 1.40 -20.95 6.98
N ASN A 231 0.86 -21.92 7.71
CA ASN A 231 -0.53 -21.88 8.17
C ASN A 231 -0.91 -20.61 8.93
N GLU A 232 0.07 -19.89 9.51
CA GLU A 232 -0.18 -18.63 10.18
C GLU A 232 -0.53 -17.48 9.22
N ALA A 233 0.03 -17.51 8.01
CA ALA A 233 -0.26 -16.53 6.96
C ALA A 233 -1.57 -16.82 6.21
N LYS A 234 -2.15 -18.02 6.38
CA LYS A 234 -3.42 -18.45 5.77
C LYS A 234 -4.62 -17.86 6.52
N GLY A 235 -4.80 -16.55 6.34
CA GLY A 235 -5.83 -15.76 7.01
C GLY A 235 -7.18 -15.67 6.30
N PHE A 236 -7.32 -16.25 5.10
CA PHE A 236 -8.53 -16.17 4.27
C PHE A 236 -9.16 -17.55 4.08
N TYR A 237 -10.40 -17.59 3.63
CA TYR A 237 -11.17 -18.82 3.45
C TYR A 237 -11.67 -18.94 2.01
N ASP A 238 -11.36 -20.04 1.35
CA ASP A 238 -11.90 -20.35 0.03
C ASP A 238 -13.23 -21.10 0.18
N GLN A 239 -14.29 -20.55 -0.40
CA GLN A 239 -15.62 -21.14 -0.36
C GLN A 239 -15.71 -22.44 -1.18
N ASN A 240 -14.87 -22.61 -2.20
CA ASN A 240 -14.89 -23.77 -3.09
C ASN A 240 -14.25 -24.98 -2.43
N THR A 241 -13.04 -24.83 -1.90
CA THR A 241 -12.29 -25.92 -1.24
C THR A 241 -12.65 -26.11 0.23
N LYS A 242 -13.25 -25.10 0.87
CA LYS A 242 -13.54 -25.05 2.32
C LYS A 242 -12.28 -25.08 3.20
N GLU A 243 -11.18 -24.53 2.69
CA GLU A 243 -9.90 -24.48 3.38
C GLU A 243 -9.47 -23.03 3.67
N ASN A 244 -8.62 -22.88 4.70
CA ASN A 244 -7.92 -21.63 4.92
C ASN A 244 -6.76 -21.53 3.93
N ILE A 245 -6.66 -20.39 3.26
CA ILE A 245 -5.65 -20.10 2.23
C ILE A 245 -5.01 -18.73 2.46
N SER A 246 -3.87 -18.49 1.81
CA SER A 246 -3.24 -17.17 1.81
C SER A 246 -3.97 -16.20 0.87
N TYR A 247 -3.73 -14.90 1.03
CA TYR A 247 -4.28 -13.93 0.10
C TYR A 247 -3.69 -14.08 -1.30
N GLN A 248 -2.41 -14.46 -1.41
CA GLN A 248 -1.79 -14.77 -2.70
C GLN A 248 -2.47 -15.95 -3.40
N GLU A 249 -2.84 -17.01 -2.66
CA GLU A 249 -3.62 -18.13 -3.19
C GLU A 249 -5.01 -17.65 -3.64
N LEU A 250 -5.68 -16.84 -2.82
CA LEU A 250 -7.01 -16.31 -3.13
C LEU A 250 -7.00 -15.42 -4.39
N LEU A 251 -5.99 -14.58 -4.56
CA LEU A 251 -5.81 -13.75 -5.76
C LEU A 251 -5.67 -14.58 -7.04
N LYS A 252 -5.10 -15.79 -6.98
CA LYS A 252 -4.99 -16.69 -8.15
C LYS A 252 -6.34 -17.28 -8.56
N CYS A 253 -7.29 -17.36 -7.63
CA CYS A 253 -8.66 -17.78 -7.90
C CYS A 253 -9.52 -16.65 -8.46
N CYS A 254 -9.09 -15.40 -8.34
CA CYS A 254 -9.84 -14.25 -8.80
C CYS A 254 -9.73 -14.04 -10.32
N GLU A 255 -10.78 -13.46 -10.88
CA GLU A 255 -10.87 -13.07 -12.28
C GLU A 255 -10.66 -11.56 -12.42
N LYS A 256 -10.05 -11.14 -13.53
CA LYS A 256 -9.84 -9.72 -13.79
C LYS A 256 -11.02 -9.16 -14.58
N ASP A 257 -11.70 -8.14 -14.04
CA ASP A 257 -12.76 -7.42 -14.78
C ASP A 257 -12.15 -6.77 -16.02
N PRO A 258 -12.60 -7.11 -17.24
CA PRO A 258 -12.06 -6.53 -18.47
C PRO A 258 -12.29 -5.02 -18.57
N ARG A 259 -13.26 -4.45 -17.85
CA ARG A 259 -13.60 -3.02 -17.92
C ARG A 259 -12.71 -2.17 -17.01
N THR A 260 -12.54 -2.61 -15.77
CA THR A 260 -11.84 -1.83 -14.73
C THR A 260 -10.43 -2.35 -14.44
N GLY A 261 -10.15 -3.60 -14.80
CA GLY A 261 -8.92 -4.30 -14.45
C GLY A 261 -8.85 -4.77 -13.00
N HIS A 262 -9.94 -4.67 -12.24
CA HIS A 262 -10.00 -5.12 -10.84
C HIS A 262 -10.02 -6.64 -10.73
N MET A 263 -9.44 -7.17 -9.66
CA MET A 263 -9.56 -8.58 -9.30
C MET A 263 -10.89 -8.81 -8.58
N LEU A 264 -11.69 -9.77 -9.06
CA LEU A 264 -12.99 -10.12 -8.52
C LEU A 264 -13.01 -11.59 -8.12
N LEU A 265 -13.57 -11.87 -6.95
CA LEU A 265 -13.81 -13.24 -6.51
C LEU A 265 -14.99 -13.83 -7.32
N PRO A 266 -14.85 -14.99 -7.97
CA PRO A 266 -15.96 -15.63 -8.68
C PRO A 266 -17.03 -16.21 -7.75
#